data_AF-A0A654C9M6-F1
#
_entry.id   AF-A0A654C9M6-F1
#
_cell.length_a   1.000
_cell.length_b   1.000
_cell.length_c   1.000
_cell.angle_alpha   90.00
_cell.angle_beta   90.00
_cell.angle_gamma   90.00
#
_symmetry.space_group_name_H-M   'P 1'
#
loop_
_entity.id
_entity.type
_entity.pdbx_description
1 polymer ?
#
loop_
_entity_poly.entity_id
_entity_poly.type
_entity_poly.pdbx_seq_one_letter_code
_entity_poly.pdbx_strand_id
1 'polypeptide(L)'
;MCYRAVHRHFPPLLTPLRPLGFVEKFELDLRCALSVGHLARRLLNRLADDEDYPADRASSEQGDFKGKTKLTRQDAERLFKGLPAAKTRVSSRPENPFGPNVSDVVKRVDDESTLWKDNLITLPVSIELPPGYQSAPRLREAMSRALAVKWVREGKDEVVAEFPEGWKATRPANGPIESRDPSGIVRALFGWAKDAELRVLPRYVIESQANTTNGLSSVLVRDRATGQILEQSSAWLARSGTDHPNWTTLAAWLDLRYPDHRNPLRYWPDCEETLSKLSSA
;
A
#
# COMPACT_ATOMS: atom_id res chain seq x y z
N MET A 1 -68.68 -46.74 11.71
CA MET A 1 -67.72 -45.73 12.18
C MET A 1 -66.56 -45.72 11.21
N CYS A 2 -66.50 -44.73 10.32
CA CYS A 2 -65.54 -44.65 9.22
C CYS A 2 -64.52 -43.52 9.50
N TYR A 3 -63.24 -43.86 9.54
CA TYR A 3 -62.14 -42.90 9.65
C TYR A 3 -61.86 -42.27 8.28
N ARG A 4 -61.82 -40.94 8.23
CA ARG A 4 -61.51 -40.14 7.04
C ARG A 4 -60.10 -39.58 7.19
N ALA A 5 -59.15 -40.10 6.43
CA ALA A 5 -57.79 -39.56 6.31
C ALA A 5 -57.78 -38.49 5.20
N VAL A 6 -57.26 -37.30 5.51
CA VAL A 6 -57.09 -36.20 4.55
C VAL A 6 -55.64 -36.21 4.08
N HIS A 7 -55.42 -36.67 2.85
CA HIS A 7 -54.18 -36.43 2.10
C HIS A 7 -54.18 -35.00 1.56
N ARG A 8 -53.16 -34.21 1.89
CA ARG A 8 -52.83 -32.99 1.14
C ARG A 8 -51.67 -33.29 0.19
N HIS A 9 -51.93 -33.07 -1.09
CA HIS A 9 -50.95 -33.03 -2.17
C HIS A 9 -50.04 -31.80 -2.07
N PHE A 10 -48.74 -31.99 -2.23
CA PHE A 10 -47.79 -30.96 -2.64
C PHE A 10 -47.04 -31.46 -3.89
N PRO A 11 -47.06 -30.73 -5.02
CA PRO A 11 -46.17 -30.97 -6.16
C PRO A 11 -44.91 -30.09 -6.11
N PRO A 12 -43.92 -30.34 -6.99
CA PRO A 12 -42.50 -30.41 -6.61
C PRO A 12 -41.65 -29.29 -7.24
N LEU A 13 -40.49 -28.97 -6.65
CA LEU A 13 -39.36 -28.35 -7.36
C LEU A 13 -38.03 -28.77 -6.71
N LEU A 14 -37.34 -29.73 -7.34
CA LEU A 14 -35.92 -30.00 -7.11
C LEU A 14 -35.18 -29.73 -8.42
N THR A 15 -34.39 -28.66 -8.44
CA THR A 15 -33.20 -28.55 -9.30
C THR A 15 -32.02 -28.15 -8.41
N PRO A 16 -30.86 -28.81 -8.56
CA PRO A 16 -29.69 -28.53 -7.74
C PRO A 16 -28.90 -27.35 -8.34
N LEU A 17 -28.68 -26.31 -7.54
CA LEU A 17 -27.70 -25.27 -7.84
C LEU A 17 -26.29 -25.78 -7.54
N ARG A 18 -25.39 -25.56 -8.51
CA ARG A 18 -23.97 -25.89 -8.50
C ARG A 18 -23.21 -25.17 -7.37
N PRO A 19 -22.07 -25.73 -6.92
CA PRO A 19 -21.19 -25.08 -5.95
C PRO A 19 -20.36 -23.99 -6.63
N LEU A 20 -20.41 -22.77 -6.11
CA LEU A 20 -19.36 -21.78 -6.32
C LEU A 20 -18.34 -21.94 -5.20
N GLY A 21 -17.20 -22.55 -5.54
CA GLY A 21 -15.99 -22.38 -4.75
C GLY A 21 -15.21 -21.19 -5.31
N PHE A 22 -14.71 -20.32 -4.44
CA PHE A 22 -13.34 -19.80 -4.53
C PHE A 22 -12.94 -18.99 -3.27
N VAL A 23 -12.06 -19.61 -2.48
CA VAL A 23 -10.86 -19.06 -1.83
C VAL A 23 -11.01 -17.88 -0.85
N GLU A 24 -11.28 -18.19 0.41
CA GLU A 24 -10.67 -17.49 1.55
C GLU A 24 -9.22 -17.95 1.68
N LYS A 25 -8.25 -17.05 1.53
CA LYS A 25 -6.85 -17.33 1.85
C LYS A 25 -6.14 -16.06 2.29
N PHE A 26 -5.33 -16.23 3.33
CA PHE A 26 -4.50 -15.24 4.03
C PHE A 26 -5.15 -14.55 5.23
N GLU A 27 -5.52 -15.38 6.20
CA GLU A 27 -5.44 -15.01 7.61
C GLU A 27 -3.97 -14.97 8.05
N LEU A 28 -3.70 -14.11 9.04
CA LEU A 28 -2.40 -13.81 9.59
C LEU A 28 -1.75 -15.02 10.27
N ASP A 29 -0.80 -15.66 9.58
CA ASP A 29 0.02 -16.72 10.19
C ASP A 29 1.52 -16.48 9.93
N LEU A 30 2.00 -15.29 10.33
CA LEU A 30 3.42 -14.92 10.22
C LEU A 30 4.01 -14.28 11.48
N ARG A 31 3.32 -14.37 12.63
CA ARG A 31 3.87 -13.90 13.92
C ARG A 31 4.52 -15.00 14.77
N CYS A 32 4.41 -16.28 14.42
CA CYS A 32 5.03 -17.37 15.19
C CYS A 32 6.30 -17.98 14.58
N ALA A 33 6.63 -17.75 13.31
CA ALA A 33 7.81 -18.38 12.68
C ALA A 33 9.14 -17.59 12.86
N LEU A 34 9.11 -16.36 13.38
CA LEU A 34 10.30 -15.49 13.44
C LEU A 34 11.09 -15.54 14.77
N SER A 35 10.63 -16.27 15.78
CA SER A 35 11.34 -16.35 17.07
C SER A 35 12.46 -17.41 17.12
N VAL A 36 12.52 -18.35 16.17
CA VAL A 36 13.53 -19.43 16.19
C VAL A 36 14.63 -19.21 15.14
N GLY A 37 14.37 -18.45 14.07
CA GLY A 37 15.35 -18.16 13.01
C GLY A 37 16.36 -17.05 13.33
N HIS A 38 16.15 -16.26 14.39
CA HIS A 38 17.01 -15.11 14.73
C HIS A 38 18.30 -15.49 15.49
N LEU A 39 18.40 -16.71 16.02
CA LEU A 39 19.62 -17.18 16.69
C LEU A 39 20.62 -17.85 15.72
N ALA A 40 20.15 -18.42 14.60
CA ALA A 40 21.00 -19.13 13.65
C ALA A 40 21.75 -18.21 12.67
N ARG A 41 21.25 -16.99 12.42
CA ARG A 41 21.90 -16.01 11.51
C ARG A 41 23.05 -15.21 12.14
N ARG A 42 23.18 -15.20 13.47
CA ARG A 42 24.31 -14.51 14.15
C ARG A 42 25.58 -15.35 14.25
N LEU A 43 25.54 -16.65 13.91
CA LEU A 43 26.71 -17.53 13.93
C LEU A 43 27.39 -17.71 12.57
N LEU A 44 26.74 -17.32 11.46
CA LEU A 44 27.29 -17.48 10.10
C LEU A 44 27.99 -16.23 9.54
N ASN A 45 27.84 -15.05 10.14
CA ASN A 45 28.47 -13.80 9.70
C ASN A 45 29.81 -13.50 10.41
N ARG A 46 30.50 -14.51 10.94
CA ARG A 46 31.78 -14.35 11.67
C ARG A 46 33.00 -15.01 11.00
N LEU A 47 32.87 -15.44 9.75
CA LEU A 47 33.91 -16.20 9.03
C LEU A 47 34.13 -15.73 7.57
N ALA A 48 33.84 -14.47 7.23
CA ALA A 48 33.98 -13.99 5.85
C ALA A 48 34.66 -12.62 5.72
N ASP A 49 35.60 -12.31 6.61
CA ASP A 49 36.53 -11.18 6.45
C ASP A 49 37.94 -11.72 6.69
N ASP A 50 38.64 -12.08 5.62
CA ASP A 50 40.10 -12.10 5.50
C ASP A 50 40.42 -12.52 4.06
N GLU A 51 40.94 -11.59 3.26
CA GLU A 51 42.04 -11.77 2.31
C GLU A 51 42.27 -10.42 1.60
N ASP A 52 43.53 -10.00 1.65
CA ASP A 52 44.06 -8.65 1.46
C ASP A 52 45.06 -8.69 0.28
N TYR A 53 45.42 -7.51 -0.26
CA TYR A 53 46.59 -7.22 -1.12
C TYR A 53 46.57 -7.43 -2.66
N PRO A 54 47.39 -6.70 -3.48
CA PRO A 54 47.21 -5.28 -3.85
C PRO A 54 47.37 -5.02 -5.38
N ALA A 55 47.36 -3.73 -5.76
CA ALA A 55 47.63 -3.21 -7.10
C ALA A 55 49.12 -3.17 -7.50
N ASP A 56 49.44 -3.36 -8.80
CA ASP A 56 50.36 -2.46 -9.54
C ASP A 56 50.43 -2.69 -11.08
N ARG A 57 50.36 -1.55 -11.80
CA ARG A 57 51.06 -1.08 -13.03
C ARG A 57 51.35 -1.96 -14.29
N ALA A 58 50.83 -1.42 -15.41
CA ALA A 58 51.55 -0.89 -16.60
C ALA A 58 51.60 -1.65 -17.96
N SER A 59 51.23 -0.87 -19.01
CA SER A 59 51.80 -0.77 -20.37
C SER A 59 51.25 -1.59 -21.56
N SER A 60 50.79 -0.81 -22.55
CA SER A 60 50.91 -0.93 -24.03
C SER A 60 50.37 -2.15 -24.78
N GLU A 61 49.48 -1.91 -25.76
CA GLU A 61 49.81 -2.05 -27.19
C GLU A 61 48.70 -1.52 -28.12
N GLN A 62 49.14 -0.98 -29.26
CA GLN A 62 48.37 -0.39 -30.36
C GLN A 62 47.66 -1.43 -31.22
N GLY A 63 46.46 -1.08 -31.73
CA GLY A 63 45.77 -1.78 -32.79
C GLY A 63 44.96 -0.81 -33.66
N ASP A 64 45.45 -0.59 -34.87
CA ASP A 64 44.95 0.28 -35.94
C ASP A 64 43.63 -0.26 -36.54
N PHE A 65 42.60 0.58 -36.67
CA PHE A 65 41.48 0.34 -37.59
C PHE A 65 41.09 1.63 -38.31
N LYS A 66 41.54 1.67 -39.57
CA LYS A 66 41.30 2.70 -40.57
C LYS A 66 39.99 2.42 -41.31
N GLY A 67 39.09 3.41 -41.39
CA GLY A 67 38.05 3.44 -42.42
C GLY A 67 36.73 4.11 -42.07
N LYS A 68 36.65 5.45 -42.28
CA LYS A 68 35.56 6.17 -42.98
C LYS A 68 35.80 7.69 -42.92
N THR A 69 36.16 8.20 -44.09
CA THR A 69 36.29 9.58 -44.59
C THR A 69 35.53 10.69 -43.86
N LYS A 70 36.25 11.65 -43.26
CA LYS A 70 35.78 12.99 -42.89
C LYS A 70 36.06 13.97 -44.04
N LEU A 71 35.23 13.95 -45.07
CA LEU A 71 35.28 14.91 -46.17
C LEU A 71 34.24 16.03 -45.96
N THR A 72 34.39 16.84 -44.92
CA THR A 72 33.46 17.97 -44.65
C THR A 72 34.11 19.26 -44.18
N ARG A 73 35.45 19.31 -44.03
CA ARG A 73 36.14 20.54 -43.58
C ARG A 73 36.71 21.38 -44.73
N GLN A 74 37.13 20.75 -45.83
CA GLN A 74 37.76 21.46 -46.96
C GLN A 74 36.74 22.10 -47.93
N ASP A 75 35.52 21.57 -48.05
CA ASP A 75 34.47 22.19 -48.88
C ASP A 75 33.87 23.45 -48.25
N ALA A 76 33.87 23.56 -46.92
CA ALA A 76 33.42 24.75 -46.21
C ALA A 76 34.33 25.97 -46.48
N GLU A 77 35.63 25.74 -46.68
CA GLU A 77 36.60 26.81 -47.00
C GLU A 77 36.45 27.34 -48.44
N ARG A 78 35.78 26.59 -49.31
CA ARG A 78 35.53 26.99 -50.71
C ARG A 78 34.32 27.91 -50.87
N LEU A 79 33.42 27.94 -49.86
CA LEU A 79 32.22 28.78 -49.85
C LEU A 79 32.45 30.21 -49.35
N PHE A 80 33.62 30.52 -48.77
CA PHE A 80 33.95 31.83 -48.19
C PHE A 80 35.22 32.45 -48.77
N LYS A 81 35.40 32.41 -50.10
CA LYS A 81 36.46 33.18 -50.76
C LYS A 81 36.08 34.66 -50.82
N GLY A 82 36.64 35.45 -49.89
CA GLY A 82 36.52 36.91 -49.92
C GLY A 82 36.78 37.66 -48.60
N LEU A 83 37.13 36.98 -47.50
CA LEU A 83 37.44 37.65 -46.24
C LEU A 83 38.96 37.78 -46.04
N PRO A 84 39.48 38.98 -45.70
CA PRO A 84 40.92 39.20 -45.54
C PRO A 84 41.48 38.36 -44.39
N ALA A 85 42.68 37.82 -44.58
CA ALA A 85 43.39 37.04 -43.57
C ALA A 85 43.75 37.93 -42.36
N ALA A 86 42.91 37.90 -41.32
CA ALA A 86 43.18 38.58 -40.07
C ALA A 86 44.22 37.79 -39.27
N LYS A 87 45.35 38.46 -39.02
CA LYS A 87 46.48 37.99 -38.22
C LYS A 87 45.98 37.53 -36.84
N THR A 88 46.42 36.34 -36.45
CA THR A 88 46.33 35.78 -35.12
C THR A 88 46.89 36.76 -34.08
N ARG A 89 45.99 37.43 -33.36
CA ARG A 89 46.21 37.90 -31.99
C ARG A 89 44.99 37.51 -31.18
N VAL A 90 45.27 36.84 -30.08
CA VAL A 90 44.35 36.32 -29.07
C VAL A 90 43.34 37.41 -28.68
N SER A 91 42.09 37.28 -29.11
CA SER A 91 40.97 38.08 -28.60
C SER A 91 40.10 37.20 -27.71
N SER A 92 40.21 37.46 -26.40
CA SER A 92 39.13 37.40 -25.40
C SER A 92 37.96 36.47 -25.73
N ARG A 93 37.97 35.28 -25.12
CA ARG A 93 36.72 34.55 -24.84
C ARG A 93 35.86 35.51 -23.99
N PRO A 94 34.58 35.79 -24.34
CA PRO A 94 33.73 36.60 -23.49
C PRO A 94 33.68 35.93 -22.12
N GLU A 95 34.08 36.66 -21.08
CA GLU A 95 33.90 36.22 -19.71
C GLU A 95 32.41 36.02 -19.46
N ASN A 96 32.08 34.84 -18.92
CA ASN A 96 30.73 34.52 -18.50
C ASN A 96 30.21 35.65 -17.60
N PRO A 97 29.09 36.32 -17.93
CA PRO A 97 28.55 37.40 -17.11
C PRO A 97 28.06 36.93 -15.73
N PHE A 98 28.06 35.61 -15.48
CA PHE A 98 27.78 34.99 -14.19
C PHE A 98 29.05 34.49 -13.44
N GLY A 99 30.23 34.98 -13.82
CA GLY A 99 31.49 34.72 -13.12
C GLY A 99 32.13 33.35 -13.39
N PRO A 100 33.42 33.16 -13.07
CA PRO A 100 34.13 31.90 -13.30
C PRO A 100 33.97 30.97 -12.09
N ASN A 101 33.60 29.72 -12.36
CA ASN A 101 33.64 28.60 -11.40
C ASN A 101 32.80 28.76 -10.13
N VAL A 102 31.49 28.91 -10.31
CA VAL A 102 30.53 28.31 -9.36
C VAL A 102 29.84 27.14 -10.06
N SER A 103 30.65 26.14 -10.44
CA SER A 103 30.16 24.76 -10.33
C SER A 103 30.15 24.42 -8.84
N ASP A 104 29.38 25.18 -8.04
CA ASP A 104 28.61 24.50 -7.03
C ASP A 104 27.80 23.53 -7.87
N VAL A 105 28.17 22.26 -7.78
CA VAL A 105 27.20 21.21 -7.95
C VAL A 105 26.10 21.61 -6.98
N VAL A 106 25.12 22.35 -7.49
CA VAL A 106 23.80 22.40 -6.90
C VAL A 106 23.47 20.93 -6.88
N LYS A 107 23.73 20.30 -5.73
CA LYS A 107 23.10 19.06 -5.37
C LYS A 107 21.66 19.36 -5.71
N ARG A 108 21.14 18.73 -6.76
CA ARG A 108 19.71 18.68 -6.95
C ARG A 108 19.20 18.38 -5.56
N VAL A 109 18.40 19.30 -5.04
CA VAL A 109 17.75 19.08 -3.78
C VAL A 109 16.94 17.81 -4.05
N ASP A 110 17.47 16.65 -3.64
CA ASP A 110 16.78 15.36 -3.71
C ASP A 110 15.51 15.37 -2.81
N ASP A 111 15.25 16.52 -2.20
CA ASP A 111 14.07 16.90 -1.45
C ASP A 111 12.98 17.52 -2.32
N GLU A 112 12.95 17.25 -3.64
CA GLU A 112 11.71 17.49 -4.39
C GLU A 112 10.58 16.58 -3.88
N SER A 113 10.86 15.50 -3.16
CA SER A 113 9.85 14.62 -2.55
C SER A 113 9.14 15.21 -1.33
N THR A 114 9.69 16.23 -0.66
CA THR A 114 9.00 16.97 0.42
C THR A 114 8.07 18.07 -0.09
N LEU A 115 8.15 18.44 -1.38
CA LEU A 115 7.17 19.33 -2.02
C LEU A 115 5.83 18.63 -2.29
N TRP A 116 5.78 17.31 -2.15
CA TRP A 116 4.63 16.50 -2.47
C TRP A 116 3.94 16.25 -1.13
N LYS A 117 2.69 16.69 -0.99
CA LYS A 117 1.94 16.53 0.25
C LYS A 117 1.95 15.05 0.66
N ASP A 118 2.48 14.73 1.84
CA ASP A 118 2.46 13.39 2.45
C ASP A 118 1.06 12.75 2.46
N ASN A 119 0.01 13.57 2.36
CA ASN A 119 -1.39 13.14 2.36
C ASN A 119 -1.90 12.67 0.98
N LEU A 120 -1.07 12.75 -0.07
CA LEU A 120 -1.42 12.26 -1.40
C LEU A 120 -1.10 10.77 -1.49
N ILE A 121 -2.12 9.93 -1.37
CA ILE A 121 -1.97 8.47 -1.30
C ILE A 121 -2.46 7.83 -2.59
N THR A 122 -1.60 7.00 -3.19
CA THR A 122 -1.95 6.13 -4.32
C THR A 122 -2.61 4.84 -3.80
N LEU A 123 -3.84 4.60 -4.24
CA LEU A 123 -4.68 3.46 -3.87
C LEU A 123 -4.96 2.60 -5.12
N PRO A 124 -5.21 1.30 -4.97
CA PRO A 124 -5.72 0.49 -6.07
C PRO A 124 -7.11 0.94 -6.53
N VAL A 125 -7.43 0.70 -7.81
CA VAL A 125 -8.77 0.97 -8.35
C VAL A 125 -9.81 0.01 -7.77
N SER A 126 -9.44 -1.27 -7.58
CA SER A 126 -10.33 -2.27 -7.00
C SER A 126 -10.52 -2.01 -5.50
N ILE A 127 -11.77 -2.12 -5.03
CA ILE A 127 -12.12 -1.90 -3.62
C ILE A 127 -12.98 -3.07 -3.15
N GLU A 128 -12.58 -3.70 -2.05
CA GLU A 128 -13.41 -4.68 -1.34
C GLU A 128 -14.64 -3.95 -0.79
N LEU A 129 -15.83 -4.30 -1.29
CA LEU A 129 -17.07 -3.61 -0.92
C LEU A 129 -17.59 -4.09 0.44
N PRO A 130 -17.65 -3.20 1.46
CA PRO A 130 -18.27 -3.54 2.72
C PRO A 130 -19.79 -3.76 2.56
N PRO A 131 -20.43 -4.50 3.48
CA PRO A 131 -21.88 -4.67 3.48
C PRO A 131 -22.62 -3.33 3.43
N GLY A 132 -23.63 -3.23 2.56
CA GLY A 132 -24.44 -2.02 2.38
C GLY A 132 -23.96 -1.08 1.26
N TYR A 133 -22.79 -1.31 0.66
CA TYR A 133 -22.32 -0.56 -0.50
C TYR A 133 -22.58 -1.32 -1.81
N GLN A 134 -23.21 -0.64 -2.77
CA GLN A 134 -23.61 -1.25 -4.06
C GLN A 134 -22.47 -1.27 -5.09
N SER A 135 -21.54 -0.32 -5.00
CA SER A 135 -20.46 -0.17 -5.99
C SER A 135 -19.28 0.63 -5.43
N ALA A 136 -18.09 0.45 -6.02
CA ALA A 136 -16.89 1.17 -5.61
C ALA A 136 -17.04 2.71 -5.72
N PRO A 137 -17.65 3.29 -6.78
CA PRO A 137 -17.90 4.73 -6.85
C PRO A 137 -18.75 5.26 -5.68
N ARG A 138 -19.76 4.50 -5.23
CA ARG A 138 -20.59 4.89 -4.06
C ARG A 138 -19.79 4.91 -2.77
N LEU A 139 -18.89 3.96 -2.59
CA LEU A 139 -17.99 3.95 -1.45
C LEU A 139 -17.00 5.12 -1.52
N ARG A 140 -16.44 5.43 -2.69
CA ARG A 140 -15.56 6.60 -2.88
C ARG A 140 -16.27 7.92 -2.56
N GLU A 141 -17.51 8.08 -2.99
CA GLU A 141 -18.35 9.23 -2.64
C GLU A 141 -18.59 9.31 -1.13
N ALA A 142 -18.87 8.18 -0.48
CA ALA A 142 -19.03 8.13 0.97
C ALA A 142 -17.72 8.46 1.71
N MET A 143 -16.57 7.99 1.23
CA MET A 143 -15.26 8.34 1.78
C MET A 143 -14.97 9.83 1.63
N SER A 144 -15.33 10.45 0.50
CA SER A 144 -15.18 11.90 0.33
C SER A 144 -15.99 12.69 1.32
N ARG A 145 -17.19 12.21 1.69
CA ARG A 145 -18.05 12.88 2.66
C ARG A 145 -17.66 12.62 4.11
N ALA A 146 -17.33 11.38 4.46
CA ALA A 146 -17.05 11.00 5.85
C ALA A 146 -15.59 11.30 6.24
N LEU A 147 -14.63 10.98 5.37
CA LEU A 147 -13.19 11.14 5.64
C LEU A 147 -12.62 12.43 5.02
N ALA A 148 -13.45 13.26 4.38
CA ALA A 148 -13.02 14.46 3.67
C ALA A 148 -11.95 14.20 2.57
N VAL A 149 -11.98 13.00 1.97
CA VAL A 149 -11.02 12.59 0.92
C VAL A 149 -11.35 13.24 -0.41
N LYS A 150 -10.33 13.81 -1.07
CA LYS A 150 -10.44 14.37 -2.42
C LYS A 150 -9.79 13.44 -3.45
N TRP A 151 -10.58 12.96 -4.41
CA TRP A 151 -10.07 12.14 -5.50
C TRP A 151 -9.42 13.03 -6.57
N VAL A 152 -8.12 12.85 -6.82
CA VAL A 152 -7.32 13.74 -7.68
C VAL A 152 -7.16 13.18 -9.09
N ARG A 153 -6.76 11.90 -9.20
CA ARG A 153 -6.53 11.24 -10.49
C ARG A 153 -7.05 9.81 -10.44
N GLU A 154 -7.70 9.39 -11.52
CA GLU A 154 -8.10 8.00 -11.72
C GLU A 154 -7.39 7.47 -12.96
N GLY A 155 -6.49 6.51 -12.74
CA GLY A 155 -5.80 5.75 -13.77
C GLY A 155 -6.48 4.40 -14.01
N LYS A 156 -5.87 3.58 -14.86
CA LYS A 156 -6.40 2.25 -15.20
C LYS A 156 -6.35 1.27 -14.01
N ASP A 157 -5.22 1.28 -13.29
CA ASP A 157 -4.94 0.31 -12.21
C ASP A 157 -4.78 1.02 -10.83
N GLU A 158 -4.60 2.34 -10.82
CA GLU A 158 -4.39 3.15 -9.61
C GLU A 158 -5.28 4.40 -9.56
N VAL A 159 -5.64 4.83 -8.36
CA VAL A 159 -6.34 6.08 -8.06
C VAL A 159 -5.53 6.85 -7.05
N VAL A 160 -5.31 8.14 -7.28
CA VAL A 160 -4.66 9.01 -6.30
C VAL A 160 -5.69 9.87 -5.59
N ALA A 161 -5.61 9.85 -4.27
CA ALA A 161 -6.50 10.59 -3.39
C ALA A 161 -5.68 11.47 -2.43
N GLU A 162 -6.12 12.70 -2.23
CA GLU A 162 -5.65 13.58 -1.18
C GLU A 162 -6.50 13.35 0.07
N PHE A 163 -5.85 12.81 1.10
CA PHE A 163 -6.42 12.62 2.43
C PHE A 163 -6.26 13.90 3.28
N PRO A 164 -6.98 14.01 4.41
CA PRO A 164 -6.72 15.06 5.39
C PRO A 164 -5.27 15.04 5.89
N GLU A 165 -4.85 16.15 6.48
CA GLU A 165 -3.49 16.29 7.00
C GLU A 165 -3.13 15.23 8.03
N GLY A 166 -1.93 14.65 7.89
CA GLY A 166 -1.38 13.66 8.82
C GLY A 166 -1.66 12.21 8.44
N TRP A 167 -2.50 11.97 7.42
CA TRP A 167 -2.69 10.64 6.86
C TRP A 167 -1.48 10.19 6.07
N LYS A 168 -1.07 8.93 6.25
CA LYS A 168 0.11 8.36 5.57
C LYS A 168 -0.12 6.92 5.17
N ALA A 169 0.39 6.54 3.99
CA ALA A 169 0.50 5.15 3.57
C ALA A 169 1.87 4.60 3.95
N THR A 170 1.90 3.66 4.88
CA THR A 170 3.14 3.04 5.37
C THR A 170 3.26 1.62 4.84
N ARG A 171 4.41 1.29 4.26
CA ARG A 171 4.73 -0.08 3.87
C ARG A 171 5.44 -0.79 5.04
N PRO A 172 4.82 -1.79 5.68
CA PRO A 172 5.51 -2.62 6.67
C PRO A 172 6.55 -3.52 5.99
N ALA A 173 7.52 -4.02 6.76
CA ALA A 173 8.54 -4.94 6.27
C ALA A 173 7.92 -6.22 5.67
N ASN A 174 6.83 -6.69 6.28
CA ASN A 174 6.04 -7.81 5.83
C ASN A 174 4.55 -7.42 5.87
N GLY A 175 3.83 -7.68 4.78
CA GLY A 175 2.38 -7.48 4.72
C GLY A 175 1.93 -6.41 3.72
N PRO A 176 0.61 -6.12 3.70
CA PRO A 176 0.02 -5.08 2.85
C PRO A 176 0.44 -3.67 3.29
N ILE A 177 0.27 -2.70 2.40
CA ILE A 177 0.43 -1.28 2.74
C ILE A 177 -0.72 -0.87 3.65
N GLU A 178 -0.39 -0.12 4.69
CA GLU A 178 -1.32 0.35 5.71
C GLU A 178 -1.56 1.85 5.52
N SER A 179 -2.82 2.25 5.29
CA SER A 179 -3.22 3.65 5.39
C SER A 179 -3.54 3.97 6.84
N ARG A 180 -2.79 4.91 7.41
CA ARG A 180 -2.89 5.33 8.81
C ARG A 180 -3.40 6.75 8.90
N ASP A 181 -4.29 6.97 9.86
CA ASP A 181 -4.77 8.31 10.21
C ASP A 181 -3.68 9.09 11.00
N PRO A 182 -3.92 10.38 11.34
CA PRO A 182 -2.94 11.20 12.04
C PRO A 182 -2.58 10.68 13.44
N SER A 183 -3.44 9.85 14.04
CA SER A 183 -3.20 9.16 15.31
C SER A 183 -2.39 7.87 15.13
N GLY A 184 -2.00 7.53 13.90
CA GLY A 184 -1.25 6.33 13.56
C GLY A 184 -2.10 5.05 13.44
N ILE A 185 -3.44 5.18 13.45
CA ILE A 185 -4.38 4.06 13.45
C ILE A 185 -4.64 3.61 12.02
N VAL A 186 -4.50 2.31 11.79
CA VAL A 186 -4.72 1.71 10.46
C VAL A 186 -6.22 1.71 10.13
N ARG A 187 -6.58 2.43 9.06
CA ARG A 187 -7.97 2.55 8.58
C ARG A 187 -8.22 1.89 7.24
N ALA A 188 -7.18 1.59 6.47
CA ALA A 188 -7.31 0.79 5.26
C ALA A 188 -6.04 -0.03 5.01
N LEU A 189 -6.19 -1.14 4.29
CA LEU A 189 -5.12 -2.02 3.83
C LEU A 189 -5.20 -2.18 2.32
N PHE A 190 -4.05 -2.26 1.65
CA PHE A 190 -4.02 -2.56 0.22
C PHE A 190 -2.71 -3.22 -0.20
N GLY A 191 -2.79 -4.03 -1.26
CA GLY A 191 -1.64 -4.71 -1.85
C GLY A 191 -0.83 -3.82 -2.80
N TRP A 192 0.26 -4.38 -3.31
CA TRP A 192 1.17 -3.76 -4.29
C TRP A 192 0.98 -4.30 -5.71
N ALA A 193 0.22 -5.38 -5.86
CA ALA A 193 -0.07 -5.99 -7.13
C ALA A 193 -1.03 -5.11 -7.95
N LYS A 194 -1.06 -5.31 -9.28
CA LYS A 194 -1.93 -4.53 -10.18
C LYS A 194 -3.41 -4.82 -9.95
N ASP A 195 -3.71 -6.01 -9.47
CA ASP A 195 -5.02 -6.51 -9.07
C ASP A 195 -5.25 -6.42 -7.55
N ALA A 196 -4.42 -5.65 -6.85
CA ALA A 196 -4.62 -5.42 -5.42
C ALA A 196 -5.97 -4.74 -5.17
N GLU A 197 -6.59 -5.10 -4.05
CA GLU A 197 -7.82 -4.49 -3.59
C GLU A 197 -7.56 -3.58 -2.40
N LEU A 198 -8.26 -2.45 -2.38
CA LEU A 198 -8.36 -1.59 -1.23
C LEU A 198 -9.40 -2.15 -0.26
N ARG A 199 -8.99 -2.42 0.97
CA ARG A 199 -9.87 -2.81 2.06
C ARG A 199 -9.96 -1.72 3.10
N VAL A 200 -11.12 -1.09 3.23
CA VAL A 200 -11.38 -0.09 4.27
C VAL A 200 -11.84 -0.80 5.54
N LEU A 201 -11.24 -0.48 6.68
CA LEU A 201 -11.42 -1.23 7.93
C LEU A 201 -12.49 -0.60 8.83
N PRO A 202 -13.40 -1.41 9.41
CA PRO A 202 -14.32 -0.96 10.44
C PRO A 202 -13.62 -0.65 11.76
N ARG A 203 -14.24 0.23 12.57
CA ARG A 203 -13.72 0.62 13.88
C ARG A 203 -13.59 -0.56 14.84
N TYR A 204 -14.62 -1.41 14.90
CA TYR A 204 -14.62 -2.58 15.76
C TYR A 204 -14.25 -3.82 14.96
N VAL A 205 -13.38 -4.65 15.51
CA VAL A 205 -12.91 -5.88 14.87
C VAL A 205 -12.96 -7.04 15.84
N ILE A 206 -13.35 -8.20 15.35
CA ILE A 206 -13.14 -9.47 16.04
C ILE A 206 -11.80 -10.03 15.59
N GLU A 207 -10.91 -10.28 16.53
CA GLU A 207 -9.58 -10.80 16.24
C GLU A 207 -9.23 -12.00 17.12
N SER A 208 -8.34 -12.83 16.59
CA SER A 208 -7.75 -13.96 17.29
C SER A 208 -6.54 -13.52 18.09
N GLN A 209 -6.51 -13.90 19.36
CA GLN A 209 -5.37 -13.76 20.25
C GLN A 209 -4.74 -15.13 20.48
N ALA A 210 -3.55 -15.35 19.95
CA ALA A 210 -2.77 -16.56 20.23
C ALA A 210 -2.03 -16.44 21.56
N ASN A 211 -2.01 -17.52 22.32
CA ASN A 211 -1.14 -17.71 23.48
C ASN A 211 0.09 -18.51 23.03
N THR A 212 1.23 -17.84 23.01
CA THR A 212 2.49 -18.37 22.49
C THR A 212 3.06 -19.50 23.35
N THR A 213 2.60 -19.68 24.59
CA THR A 213 3.12 -20.69 25.51
C THR A 213 2.44 -22.05 25.34
N ASN A 214 1.15 -22.08 25.03
CA ASN A 214 0.37 -23.33 24.96
C ASN A 214 -0.20 -23.61 23.56
N GLY A 215 0.00 -22.71 22.59
CA GLY A 215 -0.52 -22.87 21.23
C GLY A 215 -2.04 -22.79 21.13
N LEU A 216 -2.72 -22.35 22.20
CA LEU A 216 -4.15 -22.09 22.20
C LEU A 216 -4.42 -20.66 21.76
N SER A 217 -5.61 -20.41 21.25
CA SER A 217 -6.08 -19.09 20.87
C SER A 217 -7.41 -18.77 21.53
N SER A 218 -7.63 -17.50 21.80
CA SER A 218 -8.91 -16.92 22.21
C SER A 218 -9.34 -15.91 21.14
N VAL A 219 -10.61 -15.53 21.14
CA VAL A 219 -11.15 -14.47 20.28
C VAL A 219 -11.66 -13.32 21.12
N LEU A 220 -11.48 -12.11 20.62
CA LEU A 220 -11.88 -10.88 21.32
C LEU A 220 -12.41 -9.83 20.35
N VAL A 221 -13.18 -8.89 20.87
CA VAL A 221 -13.60 -7.67 20.18
C VAL A 221 -12.67 -6.54 20.60
N ARG A 222 -12.01 -5.91 19.62
CA ARG A 222 -11.15 -4.73 19.83
C ARG A 222 -11.77 -3.48 19.20
N ASP A 223 -11.71 -2.37 19.92
CA ASP A 223 -11.86 -1.03 19.36
C ASP A 223 -10.53 -0.57 18.75
N ARG A 224 -10.46 -0.42 17.43
CA ARG A 224 -9.23 0.03 16.76
C ARG A 224 -8.86 1.47 17.11
N ALA A 225 -9.83 2.31 17.46
CA ALA A 225 -9.57 3.71 17.77
C ALA A 225 -8.77 3.87 19.08
N THR A 226 -9.07 3.03 20.07
CA THR A 226 -8.50 3.12 21.43
C THR A 226 -7.54 1.99 21.76
N GLY A 227 -7.57 0.90 20.99
CA GLY A 227 -6.86 -0.34 21.28
C GLY A 227 -7.51 -1.17 22.40
N GLN A 228 -8.63 -0.71 22.98
CA GLN A 228 -9.28 -1.38 24.10
C GLN A 228 -9.96 -2.68 23.66
N ILE A 229 -9.86 -3.70 24.51
CA ILE A 229 -10.65 -4.94 24.38
C ILE A 229 -12.02 -4.68 25.01
N LEU A 230 -13.07 -4.83 24.22
CA LEU A 230 -14.44 -4.57 24.66
C LEU A 230 -15.12 -5.82 25.22
N GLU A 231 -14.82 -6.98 24.63
CA GLU A 231 -15.39 -8.28 24.99
C GLU A 231 -14.38 -9.38 24.62
N GLN A 232 -14.30 -10.46 25.39
CA GLN A 232 -13.35 -11.53 25.15
C GLN A 232 -13.93 -12.90 25.50
N SER A 233 -13.59 -13.90 24.68
CA SER A 233 -13.83 -15.31 24.99
C SER A 233 -12.99 -15.76 26.18
N SER A 234 -13.64 -16.32 27.21
CA SER A 234 -12.97 -17.01 28.31
C SER A 234 -12.36 -18.35 27.90
N ALA A 235 -12.81 -18.94 26.78
CA ALA A 235 -12.28 -20.18 26.24
C ALA A 235 -10.99 -19.93 25.45
N TRP A 236 -9.99 -20.77 25.72
CA TRP A 236 -8.74 -20.88 24.96
C TRP A 236 -8.70 -22.24 24.26
N LEU A 237 -8.69 -22.24 22.94
CA LEU A 237 -8.84 -23.44 22.11
C LEU A 237 -7.84 -23.46 20.97
N ALA A 238 -7.56 -24.65 20.44
CA ALA A 238 -6.68 -24.79 19.27
C ALA A 238 -7.28 -24.21 17.98
N ARG A 239 -8.61 -24.02 17.93
CA ARG A 239 -9.28 -23.33 16.81
C ARG A 239 -9.13 -21.84 16.96
N SER A 240 -8.93 -21.12 15.86
CA SER A 240 -8.76 -19.66 15.83
C SER A 240 -9.66 -19.05 14.76
N GLY A 241 -9.74 -17.73 14.73
CA GLY A 241 -10.46 -17.00 13.68
C GLY A 241 -11.95 -17.30 13.69
N THR A 242 -12.54 -17.29 12.49
CA THR A 242 -13.94 -17.61 12.25
C THR A 242 -14.32 -19.03 12.66
N ASP A 243 -13.36 -19.95 12.75
CA ASP A 243 -13.56 -21.34 13.19
C ASP A 243 -13.63 -21.50 14.71
N HIS A 244 -13.33 -20.44 15.48
CA HIS A 244 -13.45 -20.46 16.93
C HIS A 244 -14.93 -20.53 17.35
N PRO A 245 -15.35 -21.43 18.26
CA PRO A 245 -16.77 -21.62 18.60
C PRO A 245 -17.46 -20.37 19.15
N ASN A 246 -16.71 -19.50 19.83
CA ASN A 246 -17.24 -18.23 20.35
C ASN A 246 -17.26 -17.08 19.33
N TRP A 247 -16.78 -17.27 18.10
CA TRP A 247 -16.76 -16.22 17.06
C TRP A 247 -18.17 -15.69 16.78
N THR A 248 -19.11 -16.59 16.52
CA THR A 248 -20.51 -16.23 16.22
C THR A 248 -21.19 -15.53 17.39
N THR A 249 -20.83 -15.90 18.62
CA THR A 249 -21.36 -15.26 19.84
C THR A 249 -20.85 -13.82 19.96
N LEU A 250 -19.56 -13.59 19.72
CA LEU A 250 -18.99 -12.23 19.71
C LEU A 250 -19.53 -11.39 18.55
N ALA A 251 -19.74 -11.99 17.38
CA ALA A 251 -20.37 -11.30 16.25
C ALA A 251 -21.78 -10.84 16.58
N ALA A 252 -22.60 -11.71 17.20
CA ALA A 252 -23.94 -11.36 17.65
C ALA A 252 -23.94 -10.26 18.73
N TRP A 253 -22.98 -10.30 19.67
CA TRP A 253 -22.79 -9.25 20.66
C TRP A 253 -22.45 -7.90 19.99
N LEU A 254 -21.63 -7.93 18.94
CA LEU A 254 -21.23 -6.75 18.19
C LEU A 254 -22.39 -6.18 17.37
N ASP A 255 -23.16 -7.03 16.70
CA ASP A 255 -24.39 -6.66 15.97
C ASP A 255 -25.41 -6.00 16.92
N LEU A 256 -25.55 -6.49 18.16
CA LEU A 256 -26.50 -5.95 19.14
C LEU A 256 -26.07 -4.57 19.68
N ARG A 257 -24.79 -4.38 20.01
CA ARG A 257 -24.31 -3.12 20.63
C ARG A 257 -23.94 -2.05 19.61
N TYR A 258 -23.48 -2.44 18.44
CA TYR A 258 -23.04 -1.56 17.37
C TYR A 258 -23.63 -2.03 16.04
N PRO A 259 -24.92 -1.79 15.76
CA PRO A 259 -25.61 -2.34 14.58
C PRO A 259 -24.94 -2.00 13.24
N ASP A 260 -24.33 -0.81 13.14
CA ASP A 260 -23.69 -0.35 11.91
C ASP A 260 -22.18 -0.65 11.86
N HIS A 261 -21.66 -1.53 12.72
CA HIS A 261 -20.19 -1.69 12.89
C HIS A 261 -19.49 -2.18 11.63
N ARG A 262 -20.21 -2.84 10.73
CA ARG A 262 -19.69 -3.35 9.47
C ARG A 262 -19.41 -2.22 8.47
N ASN A 263 -19.98 -1.04 8.68
CA ASN A 263 -19.69 0.13 7.87
C ASN A 263 -18.37 0.76 8.33
N PRO A 264 -17.34 0.82 7.47
CA PRO A 264 -16.03 1.31 7.86
C PRO A 264 -15.96 2.82 8.13
N LEU A 265 -17.00 3.56 7.74
CA LEU A 265 -17.09 5.00 7.92
C LEU A 265 -17.94 5.40 9.14
N ARG A 266 -18.45 4.42 9.90
CA ARG A 266 -19.28 4.64 11.09
C ARG A 266 -18.51 4.47 12.38
N TYR A 267 -19.02 5.13 13.43
CA TYR A 267 -18.47 5.15 14.78
C TYR A 267 -17.09 5.77 14.92
N TRP A 268 -16.45 6.23 13.85
CA TRP A 268 -15.22 7.01 13.94
C TRP A 268 -15.56 8.47 14.28
N PRO A 269 -15.03 9.04 15.38
CA PRO A 269 -15.40 10.40 15.81
C PRO A 269 -15.23 11.47 14.73
N ASP A 270 -14.13 11.41 13.98
CA ASP A 270 -13.82 12.31 12.86
C ASP A 270 -14.78 12.14 11.67
N CYS A 271 -15.20 10.90 11.38
CA CYS A 271 -16.20 10.65 10.35
C CYS A 271 -17.58 11.20 10.75
N GLU A 272 -18.03 10.93 11.98
CA GLU A 272 -19.34 11.38 12.45
C GLU A 272 -19.41 12.91 12.56
N GLU A 273 -18.31 13.56 12.97
CA GLU A 273 -18.20 15.01 13.00
C GLU A 273 -18.31 15.60 11.58
N THR A 274 -17.59 15.02 10.61
CA THR A 274 -17.63 15.49 9.22
C THR A 274 -19.01 15.31 8.61
N LEU A 275 -19.66 14.17 8.85
CA LEU A 275 -21.03 13.92 8.38
C LEU A 275 -22.05 14.87 9.02
N SER A 276 -21.90 15.18 10.30
CA SER A 276 -22.78 16.12 11.02
C SER A 276 -22.65 17.56 10.51
N LYS A 277 -21.42 17.97 10.13
CA LYS A 277 -21.19 19.28 9.50
C LYS A 277 -21.88 19.37 8.14
N LEU A 278 -21.86 18.29 7.36
CA LEU A 278 -22.53 18.23 6.06
C LEU A 278 -24.05 18.23 6.14
N SER A 279 -24.66 17.69 7.21
CA SER A 279 -26.12 17.75 7.39
C SER A 279 -26.62 19.10 7.88
N SER A 280 -25.72 19.97 8.35
CA SER A 280 -26.05 21.28 8.92
C SER A 280 -25.82 22.44 7.95
N ALA A 281 -25.29 22.15 6.76
CA ALA A 281 -25.00 23.10 5.68
C ALA A 281 -26.01 22.97 4.54
#